data_AF-A0A972P9P8-F1
#
_entry.id   AF-A0A972P9P8-F1
#
_cell.length_a   1.000
_cell.length_b   1.000
_cell.length_c   1.000
_cell.angle_alpha   90.00
_cell.angle_beta   90.00
_cell.angle_gamma   90.00
#
_symmetry.space_group_name_H-M   'P 1'
#
loop_
_entity.id
_entity.type
_entity.pdbx_description
1 polymer ?
#
loop_
_entity_poly.entity_id
_entity_poly.type
_entity_poly.pdbx_seq_one_letter_code
_entity_poly.pdbx_strand_id
1 'polypeptide(L)'
;MECIFCGHQEKDEKATVCSQCGEQLMTEEELERQFAELMYEVRKDQADIEKQVKFQEAIRQIPKLEPVSTESSEEKFKEKKEV
;
A
#
# COMPACT_ATOMS: atom_id res chain seq x y z
N MET A 1 14.00 -26.28 -23.34
CA MET A 1 13.87 -25.29 -22.24
C MET A 1 13.41 -26.02 -20.98
N GLU A 2 13.83 -25.64 -19.77
CA GLU A 2 13.32 -26.26 -18.53
C GLU A 2 12.23 -25.38 -17.90
N CYS A 3 11.11 -26.00 -17.50
CA CYS A 3 10.03 -25.31 -16.82
C CYS A 3 10.42 -24.99 -15.37
N ILE A 4 10.48 -23.70 -15.01
CA ILE A 4 10.85 -23.26 -13.65
C ILE A 4 9.88 -23.71 -12.55
N PHE A 5 8.65 -24.09 -12.90
CA PHE A 5 7.62 -24.48 -11.93
C PHE A 5 7.67 -25.97 -11.57
N CYS A 6 7.94 -26.84 -12.54
CA CYS A 6 7.89 -28.29 -12.34
C CYS A 6 9.18 -29.04 -12.72
N GLY A 7 10.20 -28.35 -13.24
CA GLY A 7 11.46 -28.95 -13.68
C GLY A 7 11.35 -29.78 -14.96
N HIS A 8 10.20 -29.77 -15.64
CA HIS A 8 10.02 -30.51 -16.88
C HIS A 8 10.88 -29.90 -17.99
N GLN A 9 11.62 -30.73 -18.72
CA GLN A 9 12.38 -30.29 -19.88
C GLN A 9 11.54 -30.38 -21.15
N GLU A 10 11.09 -29.21 -21.64
CA GLU A 10 10.35 -29.12 -22.89
C GLU A 10 11.23 -29.45 -24.08
N LYS A 11 10.69 -30.32 -24.94
CA LYS A 11 11.32 -30.73 -26.21
C LYS A 11 11.21 -29.66 -27.28
N ASP A 12 10.14 -28.86 -27.24
CA ASP A 12 9.96 -27.73 -28.15
C ASP A 12 10.54 -26.46 -27.51
N GLU A 13 11.60 -25.92 -28.10
CA GLU A 13 12.25 -24.69 -27.64
C GLU A 13 11.37 -23.45 -27.83
N LYS A 14 10.30 -23.54 -28.64
CA LYS A 14 9.33 -22.47 -28.87
C LYS A 14 8.03 -22.63 -28.08
N ALA A 15 7.95 -23.64 -27.21
CA ALA A 15 6.78 -23.83 -26.36
C ALA A 15 6.61 -22.61 -25.43
N THR A 16 5.42 -22.03 -25.44
CA THR A 16 5.03 -20.94 -24.53
C THR A 16 4.28 -21.45 -23.30
N VAL A 17 3.95 -22.74 -23.26
CA VAL A 17 3.23 -23.40 -22.17
C VAL A 17 3.87 -24.76 -21.92
N CYS A 18 4.07 -25.11 -20.65
CA CYS A 18 4.61 -26.40 -20.26
C CYS A 18 3.58 -27.51 -20.55
N SER A 19 4.02 -28.54 -21.26
CA SER A 19 3.19 -29.70 -21.62
C SER A 19 2.83 -30.58 -20.42
N GLN A 20 3.57 -30.49 -19.31
CA GLN A 20 3.33 -31.28 -18.10
C GLN A 20 2.44 -30.57 -17.08
N CYS A 21 2.78 -29.34 -16.68
CA CYS A 21 2.01 -28.61 -15.64
C CYS A 21 1.01 -27.60 -16.21
N GLY A 22 1.05 -27.29 -17.51
CA GLY A 22 0.17 -26.31 -18.14
C GLY A 22 0.52 -24.85 -17.81
N GLU A 23 1.62 -24.62 -17.09
CA GLU A 23 2.06 -23.26 -16.74
C GLU A 23 2.70 -22.56 -17.93
N GLN A 24 2.53 -21.24 -17.98
CA GLN A 24 3.13 -20.42 -19.02
C GLN A 24 4.65 -20.39 -18.84
N LEU A 25 5.37 -20.74 -19.90
CA LEU A 25 6.81 -20.64 -19.96
C LEU A 25 7.16 -19.21 -20.34
N MET A 26 7.90 -18.55 -19.46
CA MET A 26 8.38 -17.20 -19.69
C MET A 26 9.82 -17.24 -20.14
N THR A 27 10.15 -16.35 -21.05
CA THR A 27 11.55 -16.06 -21.42
C THR A 27 12.24 -15.30 -20.29
N GLU A 28 13.58 -15.35 -20.28
CA GLU A 28 14.39 -14.60 -19.31
C GLU A 28 14.09 -13.10 -19.37
N GLU A 29 13.96 -12.53 -20.58
CA GLU A 29 13.62 -11.11 -20.78
C GLU A 29 12.23 -10.74 -20.19
N GLU A 30 11.23 -11.61 -20.34
CA GLU A 30 9.91 -11.40 -19.76
C GLU A 30 9.94 -11.46 -18.22
N LEU A 31 10.71 -12.40 -17.67
CA LEU A 31 10.91 -12.52 -16.22
C LEU A 31 11.62 -11.30 -15.65
N GLU A 32 12.68 -10.82 -16.31
CA GLU A 32 13.39 -9.60 -15.91
C GLU A 32 12.49 -8.37 -15.92
N ARG A 33 11.65 -8.23 -16.96
CA ARG A 33 10.69 -7.12 -17.04
C ARG A 33 9.65 -7.18 -15.91
N GLN A 34 9.03 -8.34 -15.69
CA GLN A 34 8.05 -8.51 -14.61
C GLN A 34 8.69 -8.28 -13.23
N PHE A 35 9.92 -8.74 -13.04
CA PHE A 35 10.65 -8.51 -11.80
C PHE A 35 10.93 -7.01 -11.58
N ALA A 36 11.32 -6.27 -12.62
CA ALA A 36 11.53 -4.84 -12.53
C ALA A 36 10.24 -4.07 -12.18
N GLU A 37 9.11 -4.44 -12.79
CA GLU A 37 7.79 -3.89 -12.48
C GLU A 37 7.38 -4.16 -11.03
N LEU A 38 7.53 -5.41 -10.57
CA LEU A 38 7.24 -5.79 -9.19
C LEU A 38 8.11 -5.03 -8.19
N MET A 39 9.41 -4.90 -8.45
CA MET A 39 10.33 -4.16 -7.59
C MET A 39 10.00 -2.66 -7.53
N TYR A 40 9.46 -2.10 -8.61
CA TYR A 40 8.96 -0.72 -8.61
C TYR A 40 7.75 -0.57 -7.67
N GLU A 41 6.77 -1.48 -7.75
CA GLU A 41 5.59 -1.44 -6.87
C GLU A 41 5.97 -1.62 -5.40
N VAL A 42 6.85 -2.58 -5.09
CA VAL A 42 7.34 -2.81 -3.71
C VAL A 42 7.97 -1.55 -3.13
N ARG A 43 8.79 -0.82 -3.92
CA ARG A 43 9.41 0.44 -3.46
C ARG A 43 8.38 1.54 -3.21
N LYS A 44 7.37 1.62 -4.07
CA LYS A 44 6.27 2.59 -3.91
C LYS A 44 5.50 2.30 -2.62
N ASP A 45 5.13 1.04 -2.39
CA ASP A 45 4.40 0.62 -1.19
C ASP A 45 5.22 0.86 0.09
N GLN A 46 6.52 0.61 0.06
CA GLN A 46 7.42 0.93 1.17
C GLN A 46 7.41 2.42 1.51
N ALA A 47 7.48 3.30 0.49
CA ALA A 47 7.43 4.74 0.72
C ALA A 47 6.08 5.20 1.32
N ASP A 48 4.98 4.60 0.87
CA ASP A 48 3.64 4.87 1.42
C ASP A 48 3.51 4.41 2.87
N ILE A 49 4.04 3.22 3.20
CA ILE A 49 4.09 2.71 4.58
C ILE A 49 4.92 3.65 5.47
N GLU A 50 6.12 4.06 5.04
CA GLU A 50 6.96 4.99 5.80
C GLU A 50 6.24 6.32 6.09
N LYS A 51 5.51 6.83 5.11
CA LYS A 51 4.72 8.05 5.27
C LYS A 51 3.60 7.87 6.30
N GLN A 52 2.90 6.74 6.27
CA GLN A 52 1.85 6.43 7.24
C GLN A 52 2.40 6.28 8.65
N VAL A 53 3.56 5.62 8.82
CA VAL A 53 4.23 5.49 10.12
C VAL A 53 4.58 6.86 10.69
N LYS A 54 5.22 7.73 9.90
CA LYS A 54 5.57 9.11 10.32
C LYS A 54 4.33 9.91 10.71
N PHE A 55 3.22 9.75 10.00
CA PHE A 55 1.96 10.40 10.33
C PHE A 55 1.39 9.90 11.66
N GLN A 56 1.40 8.59 11.92
CA GLN A 56 0.96 8.04 13.20
C GLN A 56 1.84 8.50 14.37
N GLU A 57 3.16 8.58 14.17
CA GLU A 57 4.07 9.12 15.17
C GLU A 57 3.76 10.58 15.49
N ALA A 58 3.46 11.40 14.48
CA ALA A 58 3.06 12.79 14.67
C ALA A 58 1.75 12.91 15.49
N ILE A 59 0.77 12.04 15.25
CA ILE A 59 -0.49 12.01 16.04
C ILE A 59 -0.20 11.69 17.51
N ARG A 60 0.69 10.74 17.79
CA ARG A 60 1.05 10.37 19.19
C ARG A 60 1.72 11.51 19.96
N GLN A 61 2.34 12.44 19.25
CA GLN A 61 3.00 13.61 19.84
C GLN A 61 2.05 14.79 20.06
N ILE A 62 0.79 14.73 19.60
CA ILE A 62 -0.19 15.76 19.88
C ILE A 62 -0.46 15.77 21.39
N PRO A 63 -0.18 16.88 22.10
CA PRO A 63 -0.54 17.02 23.51
C PRO A 63 -2.04 16.77 23.67
N LYS A 64 -2.44 15.94 24.63
CA LYS A 64 -3.86 15.78 24.97
C LYS A 64 -4.39 17.15 25.36
N LEU A 65 -5.14 17.80 24.47
CA LEU A 65 -5.89 18.99 24.79
C LEU A 65 -6.97 18.57 25.78
N GLU A 66 -6.90 19.10 27.00
CA GLU A 66 -7.98 18.94 27.96
C GLU A 66 -9.26 19.50 27.32
N PRO A 67 -10.39 18.78 27.41
CA PRO A 67 -11.64 19.29 26.89
C PRO A 67 -11.93 20.62 27.59
N VAL A 68 -11.97 21.70 26.81
CA VAL A 68 -12.38 23.01 27.32
C VAL A 68 -13.82 22.84 27.79
N SER A 69 -14.01 22.87 29.11
CA SER A 69 -15.34 22.87 29.73
C SER A 69 -16.10 24.09 29.24
N THR A 70 -16.99 23.91 28.27
CA THR A 70 -17.94 24.92 27.81
C THR A 70 -19.07 25.04 28.85
N GLU A 71 -18.74 25.50 30.05
CA GLU A 71 -19.71 25.86 31.09
C GLU A 71 -19.40 27.28 31.60
N SER A 72 -19.30 28.28 30.71
CA SER A 72 -19.29 29.69 31.14
C SER A 72 -19.44 30.67 29.97
N SER A 73 -20.44 30.51 29.09
CA SER A 73 -20.76 31.57 28.11
C SER A 73 -22.23 31.71 27.71
N GLU A 74 -23.17 30.90 28.23
CA GLU A 74 -24.59 31.08 27.89
C GLU A 74 -25.31 32.17 28.74
N GLU A 75 -24.74 32.63 29.86
CA GLU A 75 -25.31 33.73 30.65
C GLU A 75 -24.62 35.07 30.38
N LYS A 76 -24.85 35.66 29.21
CA LYS A 76 -24.76 37.14 29.07
C LYS A 76 -25.41 37.75 27.82
N PHE A 77 -26.18 36.98 27.05
CA PHE A 77 -26.83 37.46 25.83
C PHE A 77 -28.36 37.49 25.90
N LYS A 78 -28.94 37.71 27.09
CA LYS A 78 -30.36 38.02 27.26
C LYS A 78 -30.59 39.14 28.27
N GLU A 79 -30.00 40.31 28.06
CA GLU A 79 -30.55 41.51 28.70
C GLU A 79 -30.17 42.80 27.97
N LYS A 80 -30.67 42.98 26.74
CA LYS A 80 -30.92 44.32 26.20
C LYS A 80 -32.23 44.36 25.39
N LYS A 81 -33.29 44.67 26.15
CA LYS A 81 -34.45 45.51 25.81
C LYS A 81 -35.38 45.07 24.68
N GLU A 82 -36.47 44.43 25.09
CA GLU A 82 -37.81 44.72 24.56
C GLU A 82 -38.24 46.14 25.00
N VAL A 83 -38.83 46.86 24.03
CA VAL A 83 -39.86 47.92 24.06
C VAL A 83 -39.79 48.99 25.15
#